data_AF-A0AAW1SY96-F1
#
_entry.id   AF-A0AAW1SY96-F1
#
_cell.length_a   1.000
_cell.length_b   1.000
_cell.length_c   1.000
_cell.angle_alpha   90.00
_cell.angle_beta   90.00
_cell.angle_gamma   90.00
#
_symmetry.space_group_name_H-M   'P 1'
#
loop_
_entity.id
_entity.type
_entity.pdbx_description
1 polymer ?
#
loop_
_entity_poly.entity_id
_entity_poly.type
_entity_poly.pdbx_seq_one_letter_code
_entity_poly.pdbx_strand_id
1 'polypeptide(L)'
;MLLSRAFRLGSRQGSSLLQNCQRRGFAEAAVAEQFDWDALSKNVTSDEGKRELSMLRSTFIDFQSRVINVQEAKPIDWAKYEKDVDPEMLKDFKTSFEALKKDLPEFDVQPLLQEAESKYNELFKQADEVVAASRKRISELEQELKETAAAKERLAHATIDEELSADPEIAKEIDEEIRQGDFIA
;
A
#
# COMPACT_ATOMS: atom_id res chain seq x y z
N MET A 1 53.93 50.78 12.30
CA MET A 1 54.07 49.33 12.61
C MET A 1 52.79 48.92 13.32
N LEU A 2 51.82 48.27 12.66
CA LEU A 2 51.75 46.80 12.41
C LEU A 2 51.65 46.07 13.77
N LEU A 3 50.65 45.26 14.16
CA LEU A 3 49.53 44.50 13.59
C LEU A 3 48.60 44.23 14.81
N SER A 4 47.28 44.13 14.76
CA SER A 4 46.57 42.92 14.34
C SER A 4 45.05 43.16 14.40
N ARG A 5 44.47 43.54 13.27
CA ARG A 5 43.04 43.34 12.97
C ARG A 5 42.95 42.05 12.15
N ALA A 6 42.63 40.94 12.78
CA ALA A 6 42.33 39.69 12.07
C ALA A 6 41.50 38.75 12.95
N PHE A 7 40.18 38.80 12.83
CA PHE A 7 39.41 37.58 12.54
C PHE A 7 38.06 37.98 11.95
N ARG A 8 38.00 37.97 10.62
CA ARG A 8 36.80 38.12 9.83
C ARG A 8 36.03 36.79 9.87
N LEU A 9 34.71 36.91 9.94
CA LEU A 9 33.73 36.12 9.17
C LEU A 9 33.92 34.60 9.19
N GLY A 10 33.19 33.91 10.08
CA GLY A 10 33.16 32.46 10.05
C GLY A 10 32.15 31.81 10.98
N SER A 11 30.87 32.23 10.99
CA SER A 11 29.83 31.36 11.56
C SER A 11 28.44 31.46 10.91
N ARG A 12 28.27 32.29 9.88
CA ARG A 12 26.95 32.51 9.25
C ARG A 12 26.62 31.59 8.08
N GLN A 13 27.51 30.69 7.67
CA GLN A 13 27.27 29.80 6.52
C GLN A 13 26.88 28.34 6.88
N GLY A 14 27.13 27.87 8.10
CA GLY A 14 26.82 26.47 8.49
C GLY A 14 25.34 26.18 8.71
N SER A 15 24.57 27.16 9.19
CA SER A 15 23.13 26.98 9.50
C SER A 15 22.24 26.98 8.25
N SER A 16 22.66 27.65 7.16
CA SER A 16 21.87 27.73 5.93
C SER A 16 21.91 26.46 5.08
N LEU A 17 23.00 25.67 5.17
CA LEU A 17 23.14 24.44 4.38
C LEU A 17 22.33 23.29 4.99
N LEU A 18 22.34 23.14 6.32
CA LEU A 18 21.52 22.14 6.99
C LEU A 18 20.02 22.44 6.87
N GLN A 19 19.63 23.72 6.98
CA GLN A 19 18.25 24.16 6.80
C GLN A 19 17.77 24.02 5.35
N ASN A 20 18.66 24.19 4.36
CA ASN A 20 18.33 23.97 2.95
C ASN A 20 18.34 22.49 2.54
N CYS A 21 19.19 21.64 3.13
CA CYS A 21 19.14 20.20 2.90
C CYS A 21 17.87 19.57 3.48
N GLN A 22 17.39 20.03 4.65
CA GLN A 22 16.11 19.59 5.20
C GLN A 22 14.93 20.12 4.36
N ARG A 23 14.93 21.39 3.95
CA ARG A 23 13.86 21.94 3.10
C ARG A 23 13.77 21.30 1.71
N ARG A 24 14.89 20.82 1.14
CA ARG A 24 14.87 20.12 -0.15
C ARG A 24 14.30 18.71 -0.04
N GLY A 25 14.61 17.97 1.02
CA GLY A 25 13.99 16.65 1.26
C GLY A 25 12.47 16.70 1.44
N PHE A 26 11.95 17.76 2.06
CA PHE A 26 10.50 17.90 2.29
C PHE A 26 9.75 18.62 1.15
N ALA A 27 10.42 19.39 0.30
CA ALA A 27 9.83 19.93 -0.93
C ALA A 27 9.74 18.87 -2.04
N GLU A 28 10.69 17.94 -2.12
CA GLU A 28 10.56 16.75 -2.99
C GLU A 28 9.46 15.80 -2.51
N ALA A 29 9.24 15.66 -1.20
CA ALA A 29 8.12 14.87 -0.66
C ALA A 29 6.74 15.51 -0.89
N ALA A 30 6.65 16.84 -1.00
CA ALA A 30 5.43 17.55 -1.39
C ALA A 30 5.10 17.44 -2.89
N VAL A 31 6.04 16.91 -3.69
CA VAL A 31 5.84 16.48 -5.08
C VAL A 31 6.03 14.96 -5.16
N ALA A 32 5.70 14.22 -4.10
CA ALA A 32 5.39 12.81 -4.25
C ALA A 32 4.15 12.72 -5.15
N GLU A 33 4.25 11.92 -6.22
CA GLU A 33 3.12 11.57 -7.07
C GLU A 33 1.92 11.24 -6.17
N GLN A 34 0.83 12.02 -6.25
CA GLN A 34 -0.36 11.73 -5.47
C GLN A 34 -0.79 10.32 -5.82
N PHE A 35 -0.90 9.45 -4.82
CA PHE A 35 -1.35 8.09 -5.02
C PHE A 35 -2.72 8.10 -5.71
N ASP A 36 -2.80 7.50 -6.89
CA ASP A 36 -4.03 7.46 -7.69
C ASP A 36 -5.01 6.42 -7.12
N TRP A 37 -5.80 6.88 -6.16
CA TRP A 37 -6.89 6.09 -5.55
C TRP A 37 -7.94 5.63 -6.56
N ASP A 38 -8.14 6.41 -7.63
CA ASP A 38 -9.19 6.12 -8.62
C ASP A 38 -8.72 5.01 -9.58
N ALA A 39 -7.43 4.98 -9.93
CA ALA A 39 -6.83 3.85 -10.64
C ALA A 39 -6.89 2.55 -9.82
N LEU A 40 -6.60 2.60 -8.51
CA LEU A 40 -6.73 1.43 -7.65
C LEU A 40 -8.20 0.97 -7.55
N SER A 41 -9.14 1.90 -7.39
CA SER A 41 -10.58 1.59 -7.28
C SER A 41 -11.13 0.87 -8.51
N LYS A 42 -10.63 1.16 -9.72
CA LYS A 42 -11.04 0.48 -10.95
C LYS A 42 -10.70 -1.01 -10.96
N ASN A 43 -9.64 -1.42 -10.28
CA ASN A 43 -9.21 -2.82 -10.21
C ASN A 43 -9.92 -3.62 -9.12
N VAL A 44 -10.61 -2.95 -8.19
CA VAL A 44 -11.35 -3.59 -7.10
C VAL A 44 -12.80 -3.80 -7.53
N THR A 45 -13.15 -5.03 -7.89
CA THR A 45 -14.48 -5.37 -8.42
C THR A 45 -15.49 -5.72 -7.32
N SER A 46 -15.04 -6.17 -6.15
CA SER A 46 -15.91 -6.56 -5.04
C SER A 46 -16.46 -5.35 -4.26
N ASP A 47 -17.72 -5.41 -3.86
CA ASP A 47 -18.37 -4.36 -3.06
C ASP A 47 -17.69 -4.19 -1.69
N GLU A 48 -17.26 -5.30 -1.10
CA GLU A 48 -16.52 -5.28 0.16
C GLU A 48 -15.13 -4.64 -0.02
N GLY A 49 -14.41 -4.99 -1.10
CA GLY A 49 -13.12 -4.37 -1.38
C GLY A 49 -13.23 -2.86 -1.62
N LYS A 50 -14.32 -2.39 -2.25
CA LYS A 50 -14.58 -0.95 -2.43
C LYS A 50 -14.85 -0.23 -1.11
N ARG A 51 -15.54 -0.88 -0.16
CA ARG A 51 -15.77 -0.33 1.18
C ARG A 51 -14.48 -0.22 1.96
N GLU A 52 -13.70 -1.30 2.01
CA GLU A 52 -12.39 -1.33 2.68
C GLU A 52 -11.42 -0.31 2.07
N LEU A 53 -11.40 -0.18 0.73
CA LEU A 53 -10.59 0.82 0.05
C LEU A 53 -11.02 2.25 0.40
N SER A 54 -12.33 2.50 0.50
CA SER A 54 -12.85 3.83 0.89
C SER A 54 -12.49 4.18 2.32
N MET A 55 -12.53 3.19 3.22
CA MET A 55 -12.08 3.35 4.60
C MET A 55 -10.57 3.63 4.66
N LEU A 56 -9.75 2.87 3.93
CA LEU A 56 -8.30 3.09 3.85
C LEU A 56 -7.94 4.48 3.30
N ARG A 57 -8.63 4.93 2.24
CA ARG A 57 -8.44 6.28 1.69
C ARG A 57 -8.74 7.34 2.74
N SER A 58 -9.82 7.17 3.51
CA SER A 58 -10.22 8.11 4.55
C SER A 58 -9.19 8.16 5.68
N THR A 59 -8.74 7.02 6.19
CA THR A 59 -7.73 6.96 7.25
C THR A 59 -6.38 7.52 6.79
N PHE A 60 -6.00 7.30 5.53
CA PHE A 60 -4.81 7.90 4.94
C PHE A 60 -4.89 9.42 4.86
N ILE A 61 -6.01 9.97 4.38
CA ILE A 61 -6.22 11.42 4.30
C ILE A 61 -6.22 12.03 5.70
N ASP A 62 -6.87 11.38 6.67
CA ASP A 62 -6.87 11.82 8.06
C ASP A 62 -5.45 11.86 8.64
N PHE A 63 -4.65 10.81 8.41
CA PHE A 63 -3.25 10.76 8.83
C PHE A 63 -2.41 11.85 8.15
N GLN A 64 -2.52 11.98 6.83
CA GLN A 64 -1.82 12.99 6.05
C GLN A 64 -2.15 14.40 6.54
N SER A 65 -3.42 14.67 6.83
CA SER A 65 -3.85 15.97 7.35
C SER A 65 -3.21 16.28 8.71
N ARG A 66 -3.06 15.28 9.59
CA ARG A 66 -2.43 15.45 10.89
C ARG A 66 -0.94 15.72 10.75
N VAL A 67 -0.25 15.04 9.85
CA VAL A 67 1.18 15.20 9.59
C VAL A 67 1.49 16.56 8.96
N ILE A 68 0.75 16.96 7.93
CA ILE A 68 0.98 18.25 7.24
C ILE A 68 0.70 19.43 8.17
N ASN A 69 -0.29 19.31 9.06
CA ASN A 69 -0.66 20.38 9.98
C ASN A 69 0.14 20.36 11.29
N VAL A 70 1.18 19.52 11.42
CA VAL A 70 2.09 19.61 12.57
C VAL A 70 2.83 20.95 12.48
N GLN A 71 2.48 21.87 13.37
CA GLN A 71 3.27 23.07 13.57
C GLN A 71 4.54 22.69 14.32
N GLU A 72 5.70 22.89 13.70
CA GLU A 72 6.97 22.78 14.40
C GLU A 72 6.97 23.73 15.60
N ALA A 73 7.34 23.21 16.77
CA ALA A 73 7.45 24.02 17.98
C ALA A 73 8.50 25.12 17.73
N LYS A 74 8.06 26.39 17.80
CA LYS A 74 8.98 27.52 17.68
C LYS A 74 9.99 27.48 18.83
N PRO A 75 11.28 27.73 18.57
CA PRO A 75 12.28 27.77 19.62
C PRO A 75 11.97 28.89 20.61
N ILE A 76 12.07 28.59 21.91
CA ILE A 76 11.80 29.54 22.99
C ILE A 76 12.96 30.54 23.08
N ASP A 77 12.66 31.84 22.97
CA ASP A 77 13.62 32.93 23.16
C ASP A 77 13.65 33.38 24.63
N TRP A 78 14.46 32.70 25.43
CA TRP A 78 14.59 32.97 26.86
C TRP A 78 15.08 34.39 27.18
N ALA A 79 15.88 35.01 26.31
CA ALA A 79 16.45 36.34 26.52
C ALA A 79 15.41 37.47 26.40
N LYS A 80 14.30 37.21 25.68
CA LYS A 80 13.17 38.14 25.62
C LYS A 80 12.40 38.16 26.95
N TYR A 81 12.21 36.99 27.57
CA TYR A 81 11.43 36.86 28.81
C TYR A 81 12.18 37.31 30.06
N GLU A 82 13.51 37.32 30.03
CA GLU A 82 14.37 37.81 31.12
C GLU A 82 14.18 39.29 31.44
N LYS A 83 13.60 40.08 30.52
CA LYS A 83 13.34 41.52 30.71
C LYS A 83 12.00 41.83 31.37
N ASP A 84 11.02 40.94 31.18
CA ASP A 84 9.61 41.19 31.53
C ASP A 84 9.12 40.31 32.69
N VAL A 85 9.84 39.24 33.02
CA VAL A 85 9.45 38.23 34.02
C VAL A 85 10.44 38.22 35.18
N ASP A 86 9.95 37.93 36.37
CA ASP A 86 10.78 37.76 37.56
C ASP A 86 11.87 36.68 37.34
N PRO A 87 13.14 36.95 37.68
CA PRO A 87 14.25 36.03 37.45
C PRO A 87 14.09 34.66 38.13
N GLU A 88 13.43 34.60 39.30
CA GLU A 88 13.22 33.35 40.04
C GLU A 88 12.20 32.46 39.32
N MET A 89 11.09 33.06 38.86
CA MET A 89 10.05 32.37 38.10
C MET A 89 10.58 31.87 36.75
N LEU A 90 11.38 32.67 36.04
CA LEU A 90 11.96 32.27 34.74
C LEU A 90 12.91 31.07 34.88
N LYS A 91 13.68 31.02 35.98
CA LYS A 91 14.60 29.91 36.28
C LYS A 91 13.84 28.62 36.56
N ASP A 92 12.75 28.67 37.31
CA ASP A 92 11.91 27.50 37.59
C ASP A 92 11.27 26.97 36.30
N PHE A 93 10.71 27.85 35.46
CA PHE A 93 10.14 27.46 34.17
C PHE A 93 11.15 26.82 33.22
N LYS A 94 12.37 27.39 33.14
CA LYS A 94 13.43 26.81 32.32
C LYS A 94 13.82 25.42 32.81
N THR A 95 13.94 25.25 34.13
CA THR A 95 14.29 23.97 34.76
C THR A 95 13.21 22.92 34.51
N SER A 96 11.93 23.27 34.67
CA SER A 96 10.81 22.37 34.39
C SER A 96 10.69 22.03 32.90
N PHE A 97 10.95 22.98 32.00
CA PHE A 97 10.95 22.73 30.56
C PHE A 97 12.07 21.78 30.13
N GLU A 98 13.28 21.96 30.65
CA GLU A 98 14.42 21.07 30.40
C GLU A 98 14.18 19.67 30.99
N ALA A 99 13.53 19.56 32.15
CA ALA A 99 13.12 18.29 32.73
C ALA A 99 12.08 17.57 31.85
N LEU A 100 11.01 18.26 31.42
CA LEU A 100 9.99 17.70 30.53
C LEU A 100 10.56 17.25 29.18
N LYS A 101 11.53 18.00 28.63
CA LYS A 101 12.20 17.62 27.38
C LYS A 101 13.02 16.34 27.53
N LYS A 102 13.62 16.13 28.71
CA LYS A 102 14.42 14.95 29.01
C LYS A 102 13.56 13.71 29.30
N ASP A 103 12.39 13.93 29.92
CA ASP A 103 11.46 12.86 30.28
C ASP A 103 10.56 12.43 29.11
N LEU A 104 10.62 13.14 27.97
CA LEU A 104 9.92 12.71 26.76
C LEU A 104 10.61 11.45 26.20
N PRO A 105 9.96 10.27 26.24
CA PRO A 105 10.58 9.07 25.74
C PRO A 105 10.81 9.21 24.23
N GLU A 106 12.05 8.93 23.81
CA GLU A 106 12.35 8.80 22.38
C GLU A 106 11.59 7.58 21.87
N PHE A 107 10.69 7.80 20.92
CA PHE A 107 9.87 6.73 20.38
C PHE A 107 10.73 5.89 19.44
N ASP A 108 11.08 4.67 19.87
CA ASP A 108 11.82 3.74 19.02
C ASP A 108 10.90 3.22 17.91
N VAL A 109 11.15 3.70 16.70
CA VAL A 109 10.40 3.33 15.48
C VAL A 109 10.83 1.96 14.94
N GLN A 110 11.99 1.43 15.34
CA GLN A 110 12.56 0.20 14.77
C GLN A 110 11.67 -1.03 14.94
N PRO A 111 11.16 -1.38 16.14
CA PRO A 111 10.33 -2.58 16.30
C PRO A 111 9.03 -2.48 15.50
N LEU A 112 8.44 -1.28 15.40
CA LEU A 112 7.21 -1.05 14.64
C LEU A 112 7.43 -1.13 13.14
N LEU A 113 8.56 -0.63 12.66
CA LEU A 113 8.94 -0.74 11.25
C LEU A 113 9.14 -2.21 10.87
N GLN A 114 9.85 -2.98 11.70
CA GLN A 114 10.07 -4.40 11.44
C GLN A 114 8.77 -5.21 11.44
N GLU A 115 7.84 -4.93 12.36
CA GLU A 115 6.52 -5.56 12.38
C GLU A 115 5.72 -5.21 11.11
N ALA A 116 5.72 -3.93 10.71
CA ALA A 116 5.03 -3.48 9.50
C ALA A 116 5.62 -4.15 8.24
N GLU A 117 6.93 -4.16 8.09
CA GLU A 117 7.63 -4.82 6.98
C GLU A 117 7.28 -6.32 6.91
N SER A 118 7.26 -7.01 8.05
CA SER A 118 6.88 -8.42 8.10
C SER A 118 5.46 -8.65 7.58
N LYS A 119 4.49 -7.84 8.02
CA LYS A 119 3.10 -7.94 7.58
C LYS A 119 2.95 -7.62 6.08
N TYR A 120 3.66 -6.60 5.59
CA TYR A 120 3.66 -6.25 4.17
C TYR A 120 4.23 -7.39 3.32
N ASN A 121 5.35 -7.99 3.72
CA ASN A 121 5.96 -9.10 3.01
C ASN A 121 5.04 -10.33 2.95
N GLU A 122 4.31 -10.61 4.03
CA GLU A 122 3.31 -11.68 4.05
C GLU A 122 2.17 -11.41 3.06
N LEU A 123 1.63 -10.19 3.02
CA LEU A 123 0.60 -9.79 2.07
C LEU A 123 1.07 -9.88 0.61
N PHE A 124 2.32 -9.48 0.32
CA PHE A 124 2.89 -9.63 -1.03
C PHE A 124 2.96 -11.09 -1.45
N LYS A 125 3.40 -11.97 -0.56
CA LYS A 125 3.45 -13.41 -0.84
C LYS A 125 2.06 -13.97 -1.14
N GLN A 126 1.05 -13.61 -0.34
CA GLN A 126 -0.33 -14.05 -0.58
C GLN A 126 -0.86 -13.52 -1.91
N ALA A 127 -0.56 -12.26 -2.26
CA ALA A 127 -0.95 -11.68 -3.54
C ALA A 127 -0.29 -12.43 -4.72
N ASP A 128 1.00 -12.75 -4.63
CA ASP A 128 1.72 -13.53 -5.65
C ASP A 128 1.14 -14.94 -5.84
N GLU A 129 0.77 -15.61 -4.75
CA GLU A 129 0.11 -16.92 -4.78
C GLU A 129 -1.25 -16.86 -5.49
N VAL A 130 -2.06 -15.84 -5.17
CA VAL A 130 -3.36 -15.62 -5.83
C VAL A 130 -3.20 -15.29 -7.31
N VAL A 131 -2.21 -14.47 -7.68
CA VAL A 131 -1.90 -14.15 -9.07
C VAL A 131 -1.47 -15.40 -9.84
N ALA A 132 -0.59 -16.23 -9.26
CA ALA A 132 -0.16 -17.47 -9.88
C ALA A 132 -1.33 -18.45 -10.09
N ALA A 133 -2.18 -18.62 -9.08
CA ALA A 133 -3.38 -19.46 -9.17
C ALA A 133 -4.36 -18.95 -10.23
N SER A 134 -4.60 -17.63 -10.28
CA SER A 134 -5.49 -17.00 -11.26
C SER A 134 -4.98 -17.20 -12.69
N ARG A 135 -3.68 -17.02 -12.94
CA ARG A 135 -3.07 -17.25 -14.26
C ARG A 135 -3.24 -18.69 -14.72
N LYS A 136 -3.02 -19.66 -13.82
CA LYS A 136 -3.23 -21.07 -14.12
C LYS A 136 -4.69 -21.34 -14.51
N ARG A 137 -5.65 -20.83 -13.71
CA ARG A 137 -7.08 -21.04 -13.97
C ARG A 137 -7.53 -20.39 -15.28
N ILE A 138 -7.01 -19.22 -15.64
CA ILE A 138 -7.28 -18.58 -16.94
C ILE A 138 -6.81 -19.48 -18.08
N SER A 139 -5.60 -20.04 -18.00
CA SER A 139 -5.08 -20.94 -19.04
C SER A 139 -5.92 -22.20 -19.20
N GLU A 140 -6.41 -22.78 -18.11
CA GLU A 140 -7.31 -23.94 -18.14
C GLU A 140 -8.64 -23.58 -18.82
N LEU A 141 -9.24 -22.44 -18.44
CA LEU A 141 -10.49 -21.95 -19.03
C LEU A 141 -10.35 -21.65 -20.53
N GLU A 142 -9.22 -21.10 -20.97
CA GLU A 142 -8.94 -20.88 -22.39
C GLU A 142 -8.84 -22.19 -23.18
N GLN A 143 -8.32 -23.26 -22.56
CA GLN A 143 -8.29 -24.58 -23.16
C GLN A 143 -9.70 -25.19 -23.21
N GLU A 144 -10.45 -25.16 -22.11
CA GLU A 144 -11.85 -25.60 -22.03
C GLU A 144 -12.73 -24.90 -23.08
N LEU A 145 -12.53 -23.59 -23.31
CA LEU A 145 -13.24 -22.82 -24.34
C LEU A 145 -12.91 -23.31 -25.76
N LYS A 146 -11.64 -23.62 -26.05
CA LYS A 146 -11.22 -24.16 -27.36
C LYS A 146 -11.80 -25.55 -27.59
N GLU A 147 -11.75 -26.41 -26.58
CA GLU A 147 -12.33 -27.75 -26.63
C GLU A 147 -13.84 -27.70 -26.84
N THR A 148 -14.53 -26.80 -26.13
CA THR A 148 -15.98 -26.60 -26.30
C THR A 148 -16.33 -26.05 -27.69
N ALA A 149 -15.54 -25.11 -28.22
CA ALA A 149 -15.74 -24.59 -29.57
C ALA A 149 -15.53 -25.70 -30.63
N ALA A 150 -14.49 -26.50 -30.49
CA ALA A 150 -14.22 -27.63 -31.37
C ALA A 150 -15.28 -28.73 -31.25
N ALA A 151 -15.78 -29.01 -30.04
CA ALA A 151 -16.88 -29.93 -29.81
C ALA A 151 -18.17 -29.44 -30.46
N LYS A 152 -18.46 -28.13 -30.40
CA LYS A 152 -19.61 -27.53 -31.09
C LYS A 152 -19.50 -27.66 -32.61
N GLU A 153 -18.31 -27.44 -33.17
CA GLU A 153 -18.07 -27.64 -34.61
C GLU A 153 -18.17 -29.12 -35.00
N ARG A 154 -17.64 -30.04 -34.17
CA ARG A 154 -17.85 -31.47 -34.35
C ARG A 154 -19.32 -31.81 -34.35
N LEU A 155 -20.09 -31.44 -33.33
CA LEU A 155 -21.53 -31.72 -33.26
C LEU A 155 -22.31 -31.15 -34.45
N ALA A 156 -21.86 -30.05 -35.05
CA ALA A 156 -22.49 -29.50 -36.26
C ALA A 156 -22.24 -30.34 -37.53
N HIS A 157 -21.23 -31.21 -37.54
CA HIS A 157 -20.77 -31.95 -38.72
C HIS A 157 -20.62 -33.47 -38.51
N ALA A 158 -20.64 -33.95 -37.27
CA ALA A 158 -20.45 -35.34 -36.89
C ALA A 158 -21.72 -36.15 -37.18
N THR A 159 -21.54 -37.33 -37.76
CA THR A 159 -22.63 -38.29 -37.96
C THR A 159 -22.83 -39.15 -36.71
N ILE A 160 -24.05 -39.63 -36.49
CA ILE A 160 -24.44 -40.47 -35.35
C ILE A 160 -23.49 -41.68 -35.18
N ASP A 161 -23.02 -42.27 -36.28
CA ASP A 161 -22.06 -43.39 -36.27
C ASP A 161 -20.66 -43.02 -35.75
N GLU A 162 -20.22 -41.76 -35.91
CA GLU A 162 -18.93 -41.29 -35.38
C GLU A 162 -19.00 -41.04 -33.86
N GLU A 163 -20.11 -40.51 -33.37
CA GLU A 163 -20.34 -40.30 -31.93
C GLU A 163 -20.50 -41.64 -31.18
N LEU A 164 -21.25 -42.60 -31.73
CA LEU A 164 -21.38 -43.96 -31.18
C LEU A 164 -20.07 -44.76 -31.19
N SER A 165 -19.16 -44.45 -32.13
CA SER A 165 -17.83 -45.06 -32.18
C SER A 165 -16.84 -44.40 -31.24
N ALA A 166 -16.99 -43.09 -31.01
CA ALA A 166 -16.15 -42.31 -30.10
C ALA A 166 -16.50 -42.56 -28.63
N ASP A 167 -17.78 -42.80 -28.33
CA ASP A 167 -18.26 -43.11 -26.99
C ASP A 167 -19.04 -44.44 -26.94
N PRO A 168 -18.33 -45.58 -26.81
CA PRO A 168 -18.96 -46.90 -26.76
C PRO A 168 -19.77 -47.14 -25.47
N GLU A 169 -19.72 -46.23 -24.50
CA GLU A 169 -20.54 -46.27 -23.29
C GLU A 169 -21.99 -45.86 -23.61
N ILE A 170 -22.18 -44.81 -24.42
CA ILE A 170 -23.49 -44.38 -24.95
C ILE A 170 -24.11 -45.49 -25.80
N ALA A 171 -23.31 -46.17 -26.62
CA ALA A 171 -23.80 -47.30 -27.42
C ALA A 171 -24.34 -48.45 -26.55
N LYS A 172 -23.69 -48.72 -25.41
CA LYS A 172 -24.15 -49.76 -24.46
C LYS A 172 -25.40 -49.33 -23.70
N GLU A 173 -25.52 -48.06 -23.35
CA GLU A 173 -26.71 -47.50 -22.71
C GLU A 173 -27.91 -47.62 -23.64
N ILE A 174 -27.75 -47.22 -24.91
CA ILE A 174 -28.78 -47.38 -25.95
C ILE A 174 -29.16 -48.85 -26.14
N ASP A 175 -28.19 -49.77 -26.22
CA ASP A 175 -28.46 -51.21 -26.34
C ASP A 175 -29.21 -51.78 -25.12
N GLU A 176 -28.95 -51.26 -23.93
CA GLU A 176 -29.63 -51.67 -22.69
C GLU A 176 -31.05 -51.10 -22.61
N GLU A 177 -31.26 -49.83 -22.99
CA GLU A 177 -32.60 -49.22 -23.10
C GLU A 177 -33.47 -49.95 -24.12
N ILE A 178 -32.89 -50.33 -25.27
CA ILE A 178 -33.57 -51.15 -26.29
C ILE A 178 -33.95 -52.53 -25.72
N ARG A 179 -33.08 -53.14 -24.91
CA ARG A 179 -33.33 -54.45 -24.27
C ARG A 179 -34.42 -54.36 -23.21
N GLN A 180 -34.48 -53.26 -22.48
CA GLN A 180 -35.49 -53.00 -21.44
C GLN A 180 -36.83 -52.51 -22.04
N GLY A 181 -36.83 -52.12 -23.32
CA GLY A 181 -38.03 -51.73 -24.06
C GLY A 181 -38.48 -50.30 -23.76
N ASP A 182 -37.60 -49.46 -23.23
CA ASP A 182 -37.89 -48.10 -22.82
C ASP A 182 -37.63 -47.13 -23.98
N PHE A 183 -38.56 -47.11 -24.95
CA PHE A 183 -38.41 -46.34 -26.20
C PHE A 183 -38.98 -44.91 -26.12
N ILE A 184 -39.45 -44.47 -24.94
CA ILE A 184 -40.19 -43.21 -24.80
C ILE A 184 -39.67 -42.44 -23.58
N ALA A 185 -38.90 -41.38 -23.86
CA ALA A 185 -38.82 -40.17 -23.05
C ALA A 185 -39.23 -38.98 -23.93
#